data_AF-A0A382UJ87-F1
#
_entry.id   AF-A0A382UJ87-F1
#
_cell.length_a   1.000
_cell.length_b   1.000
_cell.length_c   1.000
_cell.angle_alpha   90.00
_cell.angle_beta   90.00
_cell.angle_gamma   90.00
#
_symmetry.space_group_name_H-M   'P 1'
#
loop_
_entity.id
_entity.type
_entity.pdbx_description
1 polymer ?
#
loop_
_entity_poly.entity_id
_entity_poly.type
_entity_poly.pdbx_seq_one_letter_code
_entity_poly.pdbx_strand_id
1 'polypeptide(L)' 'VPLHDDVERIDASGKWVLPGMIDVHVHLREPGYVHKEDISTCTQAAAAGGVTTVF' A
#
# COMPACT_ATOMS: atom_id res chain seq x y z
N VAL A 1 12.28 -9.12 -24.44
CA VAL A 1 13.41 -9.40 -23.53
C VAL A 1 13.05 -10.68 -22.78
N PRO A 2 13.81 -11.77 -22.92
CA PRO A 2 13.60 -12.94 -22.08
C PRO A 2 13.88 -12.57 -20.62
N LEU A 3 12.97 -12.95 -19.72
CA LEU A 3 13.18 -12.80 -18.29
C LEU A 3 14.13 -13.91 -17.81
N HIS A 4 14.96 -13.60 -16.81
CA HIS A 4 15.75 -14.62 -16.14
C HIS A 4 14.86 -15.58 -15.33
N ASP A 5 15.37 -16.79 -15.07
CA ASP A 5 14.64 -17.85 -14.36
C ASP A 5 14.46 -17.59 -12.85
N ASP A 6 15.23 -16.66 -12.28
CA ASP A 6 15.19 -16.24 -10.88
C ASP A 6 14.25 -15.05 -10.61
N VAL A 7 13.52 -14.59 -11.62
CA VAL A 7 12.56 -13.49 -11.48
C VAL A 7 11.24 -14.00 -10.90
N GLU A 8 10.80 -13.40 -9.80
CA GLU A 8 9.46 -13.62 -9.27
C GLU A 8 8.40 -13.11 -10.24
N ARG A 9 7.40 -13.94 -10.52
CA ARG A 9 6.33 -13.63 -11.48
C ARG A 9 4.99 -13.54 -10.75
N ILE A 10 4.28 -12.45 -10.97
CA ILE A 10 2.92 -12.24 -10.49
C ILE A 10 1.99 -12.20 -11.70
N ASP A 11 1.01 -13.10 -11.76
CA ASP A 11 0.01 -13.13 -12.84
C ASP A 11 -1.09 -12.09 -12.59
N ALA A 12 -1.08 -11.03 -13.40
CA ALA A 12 -2.08 -9.96 -13.37
C ALA A 12 -3.08 -10.05 -14.56
N SER A 13 -3.21 -11.21 -15.19
CA SER A 13 -4.10 -11.39 -16.35
C SER A 13 -5.55 -11.00 -16.03
N GLY A 14 -6.14 -10.13 -16.87
CA GLY A 14 -7.50 -9.62 -16.67
C GLY A 14 -7.65 -8.60 -15.53
N LYS A 15 -6.54 -8.07 -15.00
CA LYS A 15 -6.53 -7.02 -13.97
C LYS A 15 -5.90 -5.73 -14.51
N TRP A 16 -6.15 -4.63 -13.82
CA TRP A 16 -5.43 -3.36 -14.04
C TRP A 16 -4.24 -3.28 -13.08
N VAL A 17 -3.06 -2.98 -13.62
CA VAL A 17 -1.88 -2.62 -12.83
C VAL A 17 -1.74 -1.10 -12.91
N LEU A 18 -1.97 -0.43 -11.78
CA LEU A 18 -1.95 1.03 -11.67
C LEU A 18 -0.76 1.48 -10.82
N PRO A 19 -0.28 2.73 -10.97
CA PRO A 19 0.60 3.33 -9.98
C PRO A 19 -0.05 3.30 -8.60
N GLY A 20 0.77 3.15 -7.56
CA GLY A 20 0.30 3.27 -6.19
C GLY A 20 -0.30 4.66 -5.93
N MET A 21 -1.45 4.70 -5.26
CA MET A 21 -2.13 5.96 -4.97
C MET A 21 -1.40 6.72 -3.86
N ILE A 22 -1.55 8.04 -3.88
CA ILE A 22 -1.03 8.95 -2.87
C ILE A 22 -2.21 9.56 -2.13
N ASP A 23 -2.32 9.28 -0.84
CA ASP A 23 -3.33 9.90 0.02
C ASP A 23 -2.69 11.07 0.77
N VAL A 24 -3.11 12.29 0.42
CA VAL A 24 -2.54 13.54 0.97
C VAL A 24 -3.14 13.93 2.32
N HIS A 25 -4.12 13.19 2.83
CA HIS A 25 -4.77 13.53 4.09
C HIS A 25 -5.15 12.27 4.86
N VAL A 26 -4.26 11.83 5.74
CA VAL A 26 -4.58 10.80 6.74
C VAL A 26 -4.45 11.33 8.16
N HIS A 27 -4.89 10.53 9.12
CA HIS A 27 -4.62 10.78 10.52
C HIS A 27 -4.19 9.47 11.18
N LEU A 28 -2.88 9.24 11.31
CA LEU A 28 -2.32 8.02 11.92
C LEU A 28 -2.59 7.90 13.42
N ARG A 29 -2.98 8.99 14.10
CA ARG A 29 -3.31 9.07 15.54
C ARG A 29 -2.19 8.69 16.51
N GLU A 30 -1.07 8.18 16.01
CA GLU A 30 0.17 7.97 16.75
C GLU A 30 1.17 9.12 16.48
N PRO A 31 1.82 9.66 17.52
CA PRO A 31 1.64 9.38 18.96
C PRO A 31 0.39 10.07 19.56
N GLY A 32 -0.09 9.55 20.70
CA GLY A 32 -1.09 10.20 21.57
C GLY A 32 -2.48 9.57 21.58
N TYR A 33 -3.05 9.24 20.42
CA TYR A 33 -4.38 8.64 20.29
C TYR A 33 -4.35 7.23 19.69
N VAL A 34 -3.35 6.43 20.05
CA VAL A 34 -3.05 5.09 19.49
C VAL A 34 -4.24 4.10 19.59
N HIS A 35 -5.12 4.28 20.60
CA HIS A 35 -6.35 3.49 20.71
C HIS A 35 -7.36 3.71 19.57
N LYS A 36 -7.19 4.78 18.78
CA LYS A 36 -8.01 5.08 17.61
C LYS A 36 -7.40 4.50 16.34
N GLU A 37 -6.09 4.64 16.18
CA GLU A 37 -5.32 4.12 15.07
C GLU A 37 -3.81 4.20 15.38
N ASP A 38 -3.00 3.36 14.74
CA ASP A 38 -1.53 3.41 14.81
C ASP A 38 -0.88 3.34 13.42
N ILE A 39 0.45 3.50 13.35
CA ILE A 39 1.18 3.48 12.06
C ILE A 39 0.99 2.15 11.33
N SER A 40 1.02 1.03 12.06
CA SER A 40 0.95 -0.33 11.49
C SER A 40 -0.43 -0.60 10.90
N THR A 41 -1.49 -0.33 11.67
CA THR A 41 -2.87 -0.61 11.27
C THR A 41 -3.33 0.31 10.14
N CYS A 42 -2.98 1.61 10.19
CA CYS A 42 -3.34 2.53 9.12
C CYS A 42 -2.61 2.23 7.81
N THR A 43 -1.31 1.91 7.84
CA THR A 43 -0.55 1.59 6.61
C THR A 43 -0.99 0.27 5.98
N GLN A 44 -1.41 -0.72 6.78
CA GLN A 44 -2.06 -1.94 6.27
C GLN A 44 -3.39 -1.62 5.57
N ALA A 45 -4.21 -0.74 6.16
CA ALA A 45 -5.45 -0.28 5.54
C ALA A 45 -5.20 0.48 4.22
N ALA A 46 -4.18 1.35 4.20
CA ALA A 46 -3.75 2.07 3.00
C ALA A 46 -3.33 1.09 1.88
N ALA A 47 -2.49 0.10 2.20
CA ALA A 47 -2.04 -0.91 1.24
C ALA A 47 -3.22 -1.74 0.68
N ALA A 48 -4.17 -2.13 1.52
CA ALA A 48 -5.38 -2.84 1.09
C ALA A 48 -6.25 -1.98 0.14
N GLY A 49 -6.22 -0.65 0.29
CA GLY A 49 -6.88 0.31 -0.59
C GLY A 49 -6.11 0.68 -1.86
N GLY A 50 -4.90 0.16 -2.07
CA GLY A 50 -4.04 0.52 -3.19
C GLY A 50 -3.26 1.84 -3.01
N VAL A 51 -3.22 2.38 -1.79
CA VAL A 51 -2.43 3.56 -1.42
C VAL A 51 -1.04 3.11 -0.97
N THR A 52 -0.01 3.68 -1.58
CA THR A 52 1.39 3.35 -1.28
C THR A 52 2.13 4.46 -0.56
N THR A 53 1.56 5.67 -0.53
CA THR A 53 2.13 6.84 0.14
C THR A 53 1.03 7.61 0.85
N VAL A 54 1.26 7.95 2.11
CA VAL A 54 0.34 8.75 2.94
C VAL A 54 1.07 9.96 3.55
N PHE A 55 0.37 11.07 3.76
CA PHE A 55 0.87 12.29 4.41
C PHE A 55 0.13 12.60 5.72
#